data_AF-A0AAW4QWN6-F1
#
_entry.id   AF-A0AAW4QWN6-F1
#
_cell.length_a   1.000
_cell.length_b   1.000
_cell.length_c   1.000
_cell.angle_alpha   90.00
_cell.angle_beta   90.00
_cell.angle_gamma   90.00
#
_symmetry.space_group_name_H-M   'P 1'
#
loop_
_entity.id
_entity.type
_entity.pdbx_description
1 polymer ?
#
loop_
_entity_poly.entity_id
_entity_poly.type
_entity_poly.pdbx_seq_one_letter_code
_entity_poly.pdbx_strand_id
1 'polypeptide(L)'
;MVSERAELIQKKIEEGKLSVNEARLLLGLEPIEILMKVACEQSTIAMLEDCKQMNVVKDENEPLLQIVLSDIDSVPIVHYKGEEIKGKVRISFDWKTDGQYHKSGPYIHIEHVLTDNKRFNTEIIQHNHPIVG
;
A
#
# COMPACT_ATOMS: atom_id res chain seq x y z
N MET A 1 2.97 -37.85 39.96
CA MET A 1 2.39 -38.57 38.81
C MET A 1 2.63 -37.88 37.46
N VAL A 2 2.77 -36.54 37.38
CA VAL A 2 3.12 -35.84 36.12
C VAL A 2 4.62 -35.98 35.75
N SER A 3 5.51 -36.09 36.75
CA SER A 3 6.97 -36.22 36.54
C SER A 3 7.37 -37.54 35.87
N GLU A 4 6.86 -38.69 36.35
CA GLU A 4 7.19 -40.01 35.79
C GLU A 4 6.80 -40.16 34.32
N ARG A 5 5.69 -39.53 33.90
CA ARG A 5 5.25 -39.53 32.50
C ARG A 5 6.18 -38.70 31.62
N ALA A 6 6.62 -37.54 32.10
CA ALA A 6 7.55 -36.68 31.37
C ALA A 6 8.92 -37.35 31.20
N GLU A 7 9.43 -38.00 32.26
CA GLU A 7 10.70 -38.74 32.24
C GLU A 7 10.67 -39.90 31.23
N LEU A 8 9.56 -40.66 31.18
CA LEU A 8 9.38 -41.73 30.22
C LEU A 8 9.28 -41.21 28.77
N ILE A 9 8.61 -40.08 28.56
CA ILE A 9 8.50 -39.45 27.24
C ILE A 9 9.88 -38.96 26.78
N GLN A 10 10.64 -38.33 27.66
CA GLN A 10 12.00 -37.86 27.36
C GLN A 10 12.92 -39.01 26.97
N LYS A 11 12.91 -40.10 27.75
CA LYS A 11 13.67 -41.32 27.43
C LYS A 11 13.30 -41.89 26.06
N LYS A 12 12.02 -41.89 25.69
CA LYS A 12 11.56 -42.38 24.37
C LYS A 12 12.00 -41.47 23.21
N ILE A 13 12.12 -40.16 23.44
CA ILE A 13 12.68 -39.22 22.46
C ILE A 13 14.18 -39.50 22.27
N GLU A 14 14.92 -39.67 23.37
CA GLU A 14 16.37 -39.98 23.34
C GLU A 14 16.66 -41.33 22.66
N GLU A 15 15.80 -42.33 22.87
CA GLU A 15 15.85 -43.62 22.18
C GLU A 15 15.37 -43.57 20.72
N GLY A 16 14.91 -42.42 20.22
CA GLY A 16 14.40 -42.24 18.86
C GLY A 16 13.07 -42.95 18.58
N LYS A 17 12.38 -43.43 19.61
CA LYS A 17 11.10 -44.16 19.51
C LYS A 17 9.89 -43.24 19.47
N LEU A 18 10.09 -41.95 19.69
CA LEU A 18 9.05 -40.95 19.72
C LEU A 18 9.61 -39.64 19.16
N SER A 19 8.89 -39.02 18.23
CA SER A 19 9.24 -37.70 17.74
C SER A 19 8.86 -36.61 18.75
N VAL A 20 9.51 -35.46 18.64
CA VAL A 20 9.24 -34.30 19.50
C VAL A 20 7.79 -33.81 19.32
N ASN A 21 7.21 -33.89 18.12
CA ASN A 21 5.83 -33.48 17.88
C ASN A 21 4.83 -34.46 18.51
N GLU A 22 5.07 -35.77 18.43
CA GLU A 22 4.23 -36.77 19.08
C GLU A 22 4.28 -36.65 20.61
N ALA A 23 5.45 -36.37 21.17
CA ALA A 23 5.61 -36.11 22.60
C ALA A 23 4.83 -34.86 23.06
N ARG A 24 4.82 -33.80 22.24
CA ARG A 24 4.06 -32.57 22.53
C ARG A 24 2.56 -32.82 22.52
N LEU A 25 2.05 -33.59 21.57
CA LEU A 25 0.64 -33.99 21.53
C LEU A 25 0.22 -34.79 22.77
N LEU A 26 1.08 -35.72 23.22
CA LEU A 26 0.85 -36.48 24.47
C LEU A 26 0.82 -35.60 25.72
N LEU A 27 1.43 -34.41 25.66
CA LEU A 27 1.40 -33.39 26.70
C LEU A 27 0.29 -32.35 26.50
N GLY A 28 -0.56 -32.51 25.48
CA GLY A 28 -1.64 -31.57 25.16
C GLY A 28 -1.15 -30.25 24.55
N LEU A 29 0.05 -30.25 23.96
CA LEU A 29 0.67 -29.10 23.30
C LEU A 29 0.62 -29.25 21.79
N GLU A 30 0.54 -28.11 21.09
CA GLU A 30 0.59 -28.07 19.62
C GLU A 30 1.97 -28.50 19.09
N PRO A 31 2.05 -29.20 17.94
CA PRO A 31 3.30 -29.50 17.24
C PRO A 31 4.15 -28.24 16.97
N ILE A 32 5.47 -28.42 16.89
CA ILE A 32 6.42 -27.33 16.65
C ILE A 32 6.18 -26.69 15.27
N GLU A 33 5.77 -27.46 14.27
CA GLU A 33 5.50 -26.95 12.92
C GLU A 33 4.37 -25.92 12.91
N ILE A 34 3.34 -26.12 13.73
CA ILE A 34 2.22 -25.19 13.89
C ILE A 34 2.70 -23.91 14.57
N LEU A 35 3.51 -24.02 15.62
CA LEU A 35 4.13 -22.88 16.30
C LEU A 35 5.04 -22.07 15.35
N MET A 36 5.82 -22.77 14.53
CA MET A 36 6.71 -22.13 13.57
C MET A 36 5.92 -21.39 12.49
N LYS A 37 4.80 -21.98 12.02
CA LYS A 37 3.88 -21.34 11.08
C LYS A 37 3.27 -20.07 11.68
N VAL A 38 2.76 -20.13 12.91
CA VAL A 38 2.18 -18.97 13.60
C VAL A 38 3.22 -17.86 13.83
N ALA A 39 4.44 -18.21 14.23
CA ALA A 39 5.52 -17.25 14.43
C ALA A 39 5.93 -16.58 13.10
N CYS A 40 6.03 -17.34 12.01
CA CYS A 40 6.26 -16.80 10.68
C CYS A 40 5.11 -15.89 10.23
N GLU A 41 3.85 -16.28 10.44
CA GLU A 41 2.68 -15.48 10.12
C GLU A 41 2.67 -14.16 10.90
N GLN A 42 2.94 -14.19 12.21
CA GLN A 42 3.08 -12.98 13.04
C GLN A 42 4.21 -12.07 12.55
N SER A 43 5.36 -12.64 12.17
CA SER A 43 6.47 -11.88 11.58
C SER A 43 6.08 -11.23 10.25
N THR A 44 5.31 -11.92 9.40
CA THR A 44 4.85 -11.35 8.13
C THR A 44 3.84 -10.24 8.33
N ILE A 45 2.96 -10.36 9.33
CA ILE A 45 1.98 -9.32 9.67
C ILE A 45 2.70 -8.09 10.20
N ALA A 46 3.67 -8.24 11.10
CA ALA A 46 4.47 -7.14 11.63
C ALA A 46 5.24 -6.41 10.50
N MET A 47 5.86 -7.15 9.58
CA MET A 47 6.50 -6.53 8.40
C MET A 47 5.50 -5.80 7.49
N LEU A 48 4.28 -6.33 7.31
CA LEU A 48 3.21 -5.68 6.55
C LEU A 48 2.67 -4.43 7.26
N GLU A 49 2.60 -4.43 8.59
CA GLU A 49 2.24 -3.27 9.39
C GLU A 49 3.31 -2.19 9.31
N ASP A 50 4.60 -2.53 9.42
CA ASP A 50 5.71 -1.61 9.21
C ASP A 50 5.67 -0.98 7.80
N CYS A 51 5.33 -1.76 6.77
CA CYS A 51 5.14 -1.25 5.41
C CYS A 51 3.88 -0.36 5.25
N LYS A 52 2.82 -0.59 6.03
CA LYS A 52 1.63 0.27 6.06
C LYS A 52 1.84 1.54 6.88
N GLN A 53 2.76 1.51 7.84
CA GLN A 53 3.19 2.65 8.66
C GLN A 53 4.22 3.55 7.97
N MET A 54 4.63 3.25 6.73
CA MET A 54 5.16 4.27 5.82
C MET A 54 4.03 5.27 5.52
N ASN A 55 3.74 6.13 6.49
CA ASN A 55 3.29 7.47 6.18
C ASN A 55 4.27 7.98 5.12
N VAL A 56 3.75 8.18 3.91
CA VAL A 56 4.44 8.90 2.85
C VAL A 56 5.03 10.13 3.51
N VAL A 57 6.35 10.11 3.73
CA VAL A 57 7.09 11.31 4.07
C VAL A 57 6.80 12.20 2.88
N LYS A 58 5.90 13.18 3.06
CA LYS A 58 5.66 14.20 2.06
C LYS A 58 7.00 14.89 1.87
N ASP A 59 7.70 14.49 0.82
CA ASP A 59 8.89 15.17 0.41
C ASP A 59 8.44 16.60 0.09
N GLU A 60 8.98 17.58 0.81
CA GLU A 60 8.63 18.99 0.60
C GLU A 60 9.01 19.45 -0.83
N ASN A 61 9.80 18.65 -1.55
CA ASN A 61 10.17 18.85 -2.94
C ASN A 61 9.19 18.23 -3.95
N GLU A 62 8.12 17.56 -3.50
CA GLU A 62 7.21 16.89 -4.41
C GLU A 62 6.40 17.91 -5.24
N PRO A 63 6.35 17.78 -6.58
CA PRO A 63 5.61 18.71 -7.42
C PRO A 63 4.12 18.70 -7.09
N LEU A 64 3.48 19.88 -7.10
CA LEU A 64 2.01 19.97 -6.98
C LEU A 64 1.30 19.15 -8.07
N LEU A 65 1.81 19.20 -9.31
CA LEU A 65 1.28 18.50 -10.47
C LEU A 65 2.44 18.05 -11.36
N GLN A 66 2.44 16.78 -11.73
CA GLN A 66 3.36 16.22 -12.72
C GLN A 66 2.54 15.51 -13.80
N ILE A 67 2.72 15.93 -15.04
CA ILE A 67 2.11 15.31 -16.23
C ILE A 67 3.25 14.76 -17.08
N VAL A 68 3.32 13.45 -17.21
CA VAL A 68 4.33 12.76 -18.03
C VAL A 68 3.63 12.12 -19.22
N LEU A 69 4.11 12.45 -20.41
CA LEU A 69 3.64 11.89 -21.67
C LEU A 69 4.81 11.15 -22.31
N SER A 70 4.65 9.85 -22.55
CA SER A 70 5.72 9.01 -23.11
C SER A 70 5.90 9.23 -24.60
N ASP A 71 4.79 9.38 -25.32
CA ASP A 71 4.72 9.68 -26.74
C ASP A 71 3.45 10.49 -27.05
N ILE A 72 3.38 11.11 -28.23
CA ILE A 72 2.30 12.05 -28.57
C ILE A 72 0.89 11.43 -28.55
N ASP A 73 0.78 10.11 -28.71
CA ASP A 73 -0.49 9.37 -28.76
C ASP A 73 -0.79 8.63 -27.44
N SER A 74 0.14 8.66 -26.48
CA SER A 74 -0.01 7.97 -25.19
C SER A 74 -1.02 8.64 -24.26
N VAL A 75 -1.59 7.83 -23.35
CA VAL A 75 -2.36 8.35 -22.23
C VAL A 75 -1.38 8.87 -21.17
N PRO A 76 -1.46 10.15 -20.76
CA PRO A 76 -0.50 10.71 -19.81
C PRO A 76 -0.61 10.09 -18.42
N ILE A 77 0.53 9.92 -17.77
CA ILE A 77 0.60 9.65 -16.33
C ILE A 77 0.50 10.99 -15.61
N VAL A 78 -0.45 11.11 -14.67
CA VAL A 78 -0.72 12.35 -13.95
C VAL A 78 -0.59 12.08 -12.46
N HIS A 79 0.32 12.79 -11.80
CA HIS A 79 0.42 12.81 -10.34
C HIS A 79 -0.02 14.17 -9.83
N TYR A 80 -0.84 14.19 -8.78
CA TYR A 80 -1.25 15.41 -8.10
C TYR A 80 -0.96 15.29 -6.61
N LYS A 81 -0.11 16.19 -6.09
CA LYS A 81 0.43 16.14 -4.72
C LYS A 81 1.02 14.75 -4.37
N GLY A 82 1.75 14.18 -5.32
CA GLY A 82 2.39 12.87 -5.22
C GLY A 82 1.54 11.66 -5.57
N GLU A 83 0.22 11.79 -5.54
CA GLU A 83 -0.68 10.66 -5.80
C GLU A 83 -1.00 10.51 -7.28
N GLU A 84 -0.89 9.28 -7.82
CA GLU A 84 -1.22 9.03 -9.22
C GLU A 84 -2.73 9.02 -9.44
N ILE A 85 -3.20 9.88 -10.36
CA ILE A 85 -4.61 9.95 -10.75
C ILE A 85 -4.91 8.84 -11.77
N LYS A 86 -5.70 7.85 -11.34
CA LYS A 86 -6.27 6.79 -12.19
C LYS A 86 -7.62 7.22 -12.77
N GLY A 87 -8.13 6.47 -13.75
CA GLY A 87 -9.48 6.71 -14.32
C GLY A 87 -9.66 8.10 -14.95
N LYS A 88 -8.60 8.71 -15.46
CA LYS A 88 -8.60 10.05 -16.05
C LYS A 88 -9.60 10.13 -17.22
N VAL A 89 -10.48 11.13 -17.16
CA VAL A 89 -11.46 11.45 -18.20
C VAL A 89 -10.99 12.63 -19.01
N ARG A 90 -10.56 13.70 -18.33
CA ARG A 90 -10.12 14.94 -18.97
C ARG A 90 -8.99 15.58 -18.17
N ILE A 91 -7.91 15.89 -18.85
CA ILE A 91 -6.79 16.65 -18.29
C ILE A 91 -6.61 17.93 -19.11
N SER A 92 -6.58 19.08 -18.45
CA SER A 92 -6.32 20.37 -19.08
C SER A 92 -5.37 21.17 -18.21
N PHE A 93 -4.26 21.58 -18.81
CA PHE A 93 -3.30 22.51 -18.24
C PHE A 93 -3.10 23.64 -19.23
N ASP A 94 -3.43 24.86 -18.83
CA ASP A 94 -3.22 26.05 -19.65
C ASP A 94 -2.45 27.09 -18.85
N TRP A 95 -1.46 27.70 -19.50
CA TRP A 95 -0.69 28.78 -18.93
C TRP A 95 -0.28 29.73 -20.03
N LYS A 96 -0.54 31.01 -19.82
CA LYS A 96 -0.29 32.07 -20.80
C LYS A 96 0.38 33.28 -20.17
N THR A 97 1.24 33.89 -20.96
CA THR A 97 2.00 35.10 -20.66
C THR A 97 1.44 36.28 -21.46
N ASP A 98 1.34 37.45 -20.83
CA ASP A 98 1.00 38.72 -21.49
C ASP A 98 2.24 39.61 -21.76
N GLY A 99 3.44 39.04 -21.64
CA GLY A 99 4.70 39.72 -21.98
C GLY A 99 5.26 40.69 -20.92
N GLN A 100 4.49 41.13 -19.92
CA GLN A 100 4.98 41.99 -18.84
C GLN A 100 4.37 41.60 -17.48
N TYR A 101 5.07 40.71 -16.76
CA TYR A 101 4.82 40.32 -15.36
C TYR A 101 3.43 39.72 -15.08
N HIS A 102 3.34 38.39 -15.15
CA HIS A 102 2.09 37.63 -14.99
C HIS A 102 1.49 37.72 -13.59
N LYS A 103 0.18 37.91 -13.54
CA LYS A 103 -0.63 37.81 -12.31
C LYS A 103 -1.51 36.55 -12.26
N SER A 104 -1.71 35.87 -13.39
CA SER A 104 -2.57 34.69 -13.47
C SER A 104 -1.71 33.43 -13.31
N GLY A 105 -1.97 32.64 -12.25
CA GLY A 105 -1.41 31.29 -12.14
C GLY A 105 -1.93 30.36 -13.25
N PRO A 106 -1.33 29.17 -13.44
CA PRO A 106 -1.80 28.21 -14.43
C PRO A 106 -3.24 27.75 -14.13
N TYR A 107 -4.03 27.58 -15.18
CA TYR A 107 -5.31 26.89 -15.10
C TYR A 107 -5.06 25.39 -15.12
N ILE A 108 -5.61 24.68 -14.12
CA ILE A 108 -5.52 23.23 -14.00
C ILE A 108 -6.93 22.68 -13.88
N HIS A 109 -7.26 21.67 -14.68
CA HIS A 109 -8.50 20.91 -14.57
C HIS A 109 -8.22 19.43 -14.83
N ILE A 110 -8.52 18.60 -13.84
CA ILE A 110 -8.33 17.15 -13.86
C ILE A 110 -9.68 16.54 -13.48
N GLU A 111 -10.30 15.85 -14.43
CA GLU A 111 -11.51 15.05 -14.22
C GLU A 111 -11.14 13.57 -14.24
N HIS A 112 -11.61 12.82 -13.24
CA HIS A 112 -11.36 11.38 -13.15
C HIS A 112 -12.55 10.62 -12.56
N VAL A 113 -12.67 9.34 -12.90
CA VAL A 113 -13.67 8.44 -12.33
C VAL A 113 -13.13 7.82 -11.05
N LEU A 114 -13.99 7.68 -10.04
CA LEU A 114 -13.66 6.89 -8.84
C LEU A 114 -13.81 5.40 -9.14
N THR A 115 -12.72 4.64 -8.95
CA THR A 115 -12.64 3.19 -9.21
C THR A 115 -13.72 2.38 -8.47
N ASP A 116 -14.21 2.89 -7.33
CA ASP A 116 -15.04 2.12 -6.40
C ASP A 116 -16.55 2.37 -6.56
N ASN A 117 -16.95 3.32 -7.41
CA ASN A 117 -18.35 3.71 -7.53
C ASN A 117 -19.11 2.87 -8.57
N LYS A 118 -20.13 2.13 -8.09
CA LYS A 118 -21.17 1.47 -8.90
C LYS A 118 -22.01 2.44 -9.76
N ARG A 119 -21.76 3.74 -9.65
CA ARG A 119 -22.36 4.82 -10.44
C ARG A 119 -21.19 5.60 -11.04
N PHE A 120 -21.18 5.81 -12.36
CA PHE A 120 -20.12 6.49 -13.12
C PHE A 120 -20.03 8.00 -12.78
N ASN A 121 -19.81 8.34 -11.52
CA ASN A 121 -19.60 9.70 -11.06
C ASN A 121 -18.13 10.08 -11.27
N THR A 122 -17.89 11.30 -11.74
CA THR A 122 -16.54 11.88 -11.87
C THR A 122 -16.26 12.86 -10.73
N GLU A 123 -15.00 12.95 -10.35
CA GLU A 123 -14.45 13.98 -9.46
C GLU A 123 -13.58 14.94 -10.25
N ILE A 124 -13.55 16.20 -9.80
CA ILE A 124 -12.83 17.29 -10.46
C ILE A 124 -11.88 17.96 -9.47
N ILE A 125 -10.60 18.02 -9.86
CA ILE A 125 -9.57 18.86 -9.23
C ILE A 125 -9.36 20.06 -10.14
N GLN A 126 -9.53 21.27 -9.59
CA GLN A 126 -9.50 22.49 -10.39
C GLN A 126 -8.78 23.64 -9.67
N HIS A 127 -7.95 24.37 -10.41
CA HIS A 127 -7.23 25.56 -9.94
C HIS A 127 -7.35 26.71 -10.95
N ASN A 128 -7.41 27.94 -10.44
CA ASN A 128 -7.41 29.19 -11.23
C ASN A 128 -8.34 29.15 -12.45
N HIS A 129 -9.58 28.68 -12.26
CA HIS A 129 -10.55 28.60 -13.35
C HIS A 129 -10.69 29.97 -14.02
N PRO A 130 -10.64 30.05 -15.37
CA PRO A 130 -10.85 31.31 -16.05
C PRO A 130 -12.21 31.86 -15.67
N ILE A 131 -12.23 32.99 -14.99
CA ILE A 131 -13.46 33.76 -14.84
C ILE A 131 -13.73 34.31 -16.24
N VAL A 132 -14.74 33.75 -16.92
CA VAL A 132 -15.19 34.24 -18.22
C VAL A 132 -15.67 35.68 -18.00
N GLY A 133 -14.89 36.64 -18.48
CA GLY A 133 -15.24 38.06 -18.50
C GLY A 133 -16.08 38.41 -19.72
#